data_AF-A0A969P096-F1
#
_entry.id   AF-A0A969P096-F1
#
_cell.length_a   1.000
_cell.length_b   1.000
_cell.length_c   1.000
_cell.angle_alpha   90.00
_cell.angle_beta   90.00
_cell.angle_gamma   90.00
#
_symmetry.space_group_name_H-M   'P 1'
#
loop_
_entity.id
_entity.type
_entity.pdbx_description
1 polymer ?
#
loop_
_entity_poly.entity_id
_entity_poly.type
_entity_poly.pdbx_seq_one_letter_code
_entity_poly.pdbx_strand_id
1 'polypeptide(L)'
;MLSFLSQFQHKQEMRESKDEILIGEIVFAMTRINYVAITFHAHDDRQAVTFKPKDDPMLHSLTIILDRKTGDSAIGQALMGSKATLTFQAEVKNYMADPDDLLHMYKTDLKNMFKLTIAGQIKLNHQLNSVLATKKLIIDVDDYILKGETSSKKLQETIQAMIGELREQLVPYKKAN
;
A
#
# COMPACT_ATOMS: atom_id res chain seq x y z
N MET A 1 11.44 -37.42 9.63
CA MET A 1 10.36 -36.71 8.93
C MET A 1 9.52 -35.81 9.85
N LEU A 2 9.20 -36.22 11.09
CA LEU A 2 8.45 -35.38 12.05
C LEU A 2 9.15 -34.05 12.42
N SER A 3 10.48 -34.05 12.52
CA SER A 3 11.28 -32.82 12.78
C SER A 3 11.22 -31.80 11.64
N PHE A 4 11.03 -32.24 10.40
CA PHE A 4 10.95 -31.33 9.25
C PHE A 4 9.63 -30.57 9.30
N LEU A 5 8.48 -31.25 9.48
CA LEU A 5 7.16 -30.63 9.60
C LEU A 5 7.08 -29.56 10.71
N SER A 6 7.68 -29.83 11.88
CA SER A 6 7.78 -28.85 12.97
C SER A 6 8.61 -27.62 12.59
N GLN A 7 9.71 -27.79 11.84
CA GLN A 7 10.51 -26.66 11.35
C GLN A 7 9.78 -25.80 10.31
N PHE A 8 8.87 -26.39 9.50
CA PHE A 8 8.05 -25.61 8.55
C PHE A 8 6.99 -24.79 9.27
N GLN A 9 6.30 -25.36 10.26
CA GLN A 9 5.32 -24.65 11.07
C GLN A 9 5.94 -23.44 11.78
N HIS A 10 7.10 -23.63 12.43
CA HIS A 10 7.80 -22.52 13.09
C HIS A 10 8.28 -21.43 12.12
N LYS A 11 8.71 -21.79 10.90
CA LYS A 11 9.09 -20.79 9.89
C LYS A 11 7.89 -19.98 9.39
N GLN A 12 6.73 -20.62 9.26
CA GLN A 12 5.50 -19.96 8.87
C GLN A 12 5.00 -19.01 9.96
N GLU A 13 4.92 -19.47 11.21
CA GLU A 13 4.54 -18.66 12.38
C GLU A 13 5.47 -17.43 12.54
N MET A 14 6.78 -17.64 12.38
CA MET A 14 7.76 -16.55 12.42
C MET A 14 7.57 -15.55 11.27
N ARG A 15 7.12 -16.01 10.10
CA ARG A 15 6.85 -15.14 8.96
C ARG A 15 5.63 -14.26 9.21
N GLU A 16 4.54 -14.87 9.68
CA GLU A 16 3.31 -14.17 10.05
C GLU A 16 3.58 -13.13 11.16
N SER A 17 4.36 -13.50 12.17
CA SER A 17 4.79 -12.60 13.24
C SER A 17 5.56 -11.37 12.72
N LYS A 18 6.45 -11.56 11.74
CA LYS A 18 7.20 -10.45 11.13
C LYS A 18 6.29 -9.51 10.35
N ASP A 19 5.27 -10.04 9.69
CA ASP A 19 4.29 -9.25 8.93
C ASP A 19 3.44 -8.41 9.89
N GLU A 20 2.99 -8.99 11.00
CA GLU A 20 2.27 -8.26 12.05
C GLU A 20 3.11 -7.14 12.68
N ILE A 21 4.39 -7.42 12.98
CA ILE A 21 5.32 -6.41 13.49
C ILE A 21 5.47 -5.26 12.48
N LEU A 22 5.66 -5.57 11.20
CA LEU A 22 5.78 -4.56 10.16
C LEU A 22 4.51 -3.71 10.03
N ILE A 23 3.32 -4.35 10.04
CA ILE A 23 2.04 -3.62 10.03
C ILE A 23 1.91 -2.73 11.27
N GLY A 24 2.30 -3.22 12.45
CA GLY A 24 2.32 -2.42 13.68
C GLY A 24 3.21 -1.18 13.56
N GLU A 25 4.42 -1.32 13.02
CA GLU A 25 5.32 -0.20 12.74
C GLU A 25 4.75 0.75 11.69
N ILE A 26 4.08 0.26 10.66
CA ILE A 26 3.39 1.10 9.66
C ILE A 26 2.29 1.92 10.34
N VAL A 27 1.44 1.29 11.16
CA VAL A 27 0.39 2.01 11.89
C VAL A 27 1.01 3.07 12.79
N PHE A 28 2.07 2.74 13.52
CA PHE A 28 2.78 3.70 14.37
C PHE A 28 3.33 4.88 13.57
N ALA A 29 4.04 4.62 12.47
CA ALA A 29 4.58 5.66 11.59
C ALA A 29 3.47 6.56 11.01
N MET A 30 2.34 5.98 10.61
CA MET A 30 1.19 6.71 10.08
C MET A 30 0.53 7.61 11.13
N THR A 31 0.42 7.15 12.39
CA THR A 31 -0.12 7.98 13.47
C THR A 31 0.73 9.23 13.74
N ARG A 32 2.06 9.13 13.59
CA ARG A 32 2.97 10.28 13.74
C ARG A 32 2.79 11.37 12.69
N ILE A 33 2.22 11.03 11.54
CA ILE A 33 1.90 11.99 10.46
C ILE A 33 0.42 12.39 10.43
N ASN A 34 -0.34 12.15 11.52
CA ASN A 34 -1.77 12.45 11.65
C ASN A 34 -2.69 11.67 10.69
N TYR A 35 -2.31 10.44 10.34
CA TYR A 35 -3.16 9.50 9.62
C TYR A 35 -3.72 8.47 10.59
N VAL A 36 -5.04 8.37 10.67
CA VAL A 36 -5.74 7.47 11.60
C VAL A 36 -6.11 6.18 10.88
N ALA A 37 -5.75 5.03 11.43
CA ALA A 37 -6.18 3.74 10.89
C ALA A 37 -7.71 3.57 11.09
N ILE A 38 -8.43 3.25 10.02
CA ILE A 38 -9.89 3.11 10.01
C ILE A 38 -10.36 1.70 9.67
N THR A 39 -9.53 0.88 9.02
CA THR A 39 -9.91 -0.48 8.63
C THR A 39 -8.69 -1.39 8.55
N PHE A 40 -8.86 -2.63 9.00
CA PHE A 40 -7.85 -3.68 8.96
C PHE A 40 -8.46 -4.90 8.24
N HIS A 41 -7.73 -5.43 7.27
CA HIS A 41 -8.04 -6.70 6.62
C HIS A 41 -6.81 -7.60 6.69
N ALA A 42 -6.91 -8.74 7.36
CA ALA A 42 -5.84 -9.72 7.46
C ALA A 42 -6.31 -11.06 6.91
N HIS A 43 -5.61 -11.56 5.90
CA HIS A 43 -5.74 -12.90 5.32
C HIS A 43 -4.34 -13.51 5.20
N ASP A 44 -4.26 -14.84 5.09
CA ASP A 44 -3.03 -15.65 5.24
C ASP A 44 -1.73 -15.00 4.72
N ASP A 45 -1.71 -14.50 3.48
CA ASP A 45 -0.52 -13.88 2.87
C ASP A 45 -0.71 -12.40 2.49
N ARG A 46 -1.82 -11.79 2.92
CA ARG A 46 -2.19 -10.42 2.57
C ARG A 46 -2.78 -9.68 3.75
N GLN A 47 -2.10 -8.63 4.18
CA GLN A 47 -2.58 -7.71 5.20
C GLN A 47 -2.77 -6.33 4.58
N ALA A 48 -3.87 -5.66 4.91
CA ALA A 48 -4.18 -4.32 4.41
C ALA A 48 -4.71 -3.45 5.54
N VAL A 49 -4.19 -2.23 5.61
CA VAL A 49 -4.65 -1.21 6.55
C VAL A 49 -5.03 0.03 5.76
N THR A 50 -6.23 0.54 6.01
CA THR A 50 -6.69 1.81 5.45
C THR A 50 -6.59 2.90 6.50
N PHE A 51 -6.04 4.02 6.08
CA PHE A 51 -5.81 5.21 6.88
C PHE A 51 -6.61 6.38 6.33
N LYS A 52 -7.09 7.22 7.24
CA LYS A 52 -7.73 8.50 6.92
C LYS A 52 -6.86 9.64 7.43
N PRO A 53 -6.40 10.56 6.56
CA PRO A 53 -5.74 11.77 7.02
C PRO A 53 -6.74 12.64 7.78
N LYS A 54 -6.30 13.21 8.91
CA LYS A 54 -7.16 14.07 9.73
C LYS A 54 -7.42 15.45 9.10
N ASP A 55 -6.35 16.07 8.60
CA ASP A 55 -6.35 17.48 8.17
C ASP A 55 -5.86 17.66 6.71
N ASP A 56 -6.01 16.63 5.86
CA ASP A 56 -5.59 16.71 4.46
C ASP A 56 -6.76 17.13 3.55
N PRO A 57 -6.71 18.31 2.91
CA PRO A 57 -7.78 18.77 2.02
C PRO A 57 -7.84 17.97 0.71
N MET A 58 -6.78 17.23 0.40
CA MET A 58 -6.63 16.56 -0.87
C MET A 58 -6.99 15.08 -0.77
N LEU A 59 -6.25 14.31 0.03
CA LEU A 59 -6.40 12.87 0.13
C LEU A 59 -7.61 12.51 1.00
N HIS A 60 -8.46 11.62 0.50
CA HIS A 60 -9.58 11.07 1.24
C HIS A 60 -9.16 9.89 2.12
N SER A 61 -8.38 8.97 1.54
CA SER A 61 -7.91 7.76 2.21
C SER A 61 -6.57 7.30 1.63
N LEU A 62 -5.84 6.51 2.40
CA LEU A 62 -4.65 5.79 1.97
C LEU A 62 -4.74 4.35 2.46
N THR A 63 -4.73 3.38 1.55
CA THR A 63 -4.62 1.96 1.88
C THR A 63 -3.19 1.48 1.64
N ILE A 64 -2.60 0.87 2.66
CA ILE A 64 -1.30 0.18 2.57
C ILE A 64 -1.56 -1.32 2.64
N ILE A 65 -1.10 -2.06 1.65
CA ILE A 65 -1.28 -3.50 1.53
C ILE A 65 0.09 -4.16 1.53
N LEU A 66 0.32 -5.06 2.48
CA LEU A 66 1.45 -5.98 2.51
C LEU A 66 1.02 -7.30 1.88
N ASP A 67 1.70 -7.69 0.81
CA ASP A 67 1.45 -8.94 0.08
C ASP A 67 2.76 -9.72 -0.08
N ARG A 68 2.78 -10.98 0.39
CA ARG A 68 3.94 -11.88 0.29
C ARG A 68 3.96 -12.69 -1.03
N LYS A 69 2.98 -12.54 -1.92
CA LYS A 69 2.88 -13.26 -3.20
C LYS A 69 3.86 -12.75 -4.26
N THR A 70 5.13 -13.07 -4.08
CA THR A 70 6.12 -13.11 -5.17
C THR A 70 6.74 -14.49 -5.22
N GLY A 71 6.05 -15.43 -5.90
CA GLY A 71 6.60 -16.71 -6.32
C GLY A 71 5.60 -17.87 -6.34
N ASP A 72 4.90 -18.08 -7.47
CA ASP A 72 4.11 -19.30 -7.77
C ASP A 72 4.98 -20.56 -7.99
N SER A 73 6.20 -20.57 -7.44
CA SER A 73 7.12 -21.69 -7.57
C SER A 73 7.66 -22.07 -6.20
N ALA A 74 7.54 -23.35 -5.86
CA ALA A 74 8.03 -23.97 -4.62
C ALA A 74 9.54 -23.76 -4.38
N ILE A 75 10.28 -23.30 -5.39
CA ILE A 75 11.71 -22.98 -5.35
C ILE A 75 11.97 -21.52 -4.93
N GLY A 76 11.05 -20.60 -5.21
CA GLY A 76 11.16 -19.18 -4.82
C GLY A 76 10.87 -18.92 -3.33
N GLN A 77 9.96 -19.68 -2.74
CA GLN A 77 9.55 -19.49 -1.34
C GLN A 77 10.66 -19.78 -0.31
N ALA A 78 11.61 -20.68 -0.62
CA ALA A 78 12.70 -21.04 0.28
C ALA A 78 13.86 -20.02 0.28
N LEU A 79 14.03 -19.26 -0.81
CA LEU A 79 15.09 -18.25 -0.97
C LEU A 79 14.59 -16.80 -0.76
N MET A 80 13.27 -16.57 -0.77
CA MET A 80 12.66 -15.23 -0.70
C MET A 80 11.85 -14.97 0.58
N GLY A 81 12.11 -15.71 1.66
CA GLY A 81 11.33 -15.62 2.90
C GLY A 81 11.20 -14.24 3.54
N SER A 82 12.10 -13.29 3.21
CA SER A 82 12.06 -11.91 3.72
C SER A 82 11.46 -10.88 2.75
N LYS A 83 11.26 -11.21 1.46
CA LYS A 83 10.74 -10.25 0.48
C LYS A 83 9.23 -10.14 0.56
N ALA A 84 8.72 -8.91 0.45
CA ALA A 84 7.29 -8.62 0.41
C ALA A 84 7.02 -7.47 -0.56
N THR A 85 5.79 -7.40 -1.06
CA THR A 85 5.31 -6.27 -1.86
C THR A 85 4.45 -5.37 -0.98
N LEU A 86 4.89 -4.14 -0.77
CA LEU A 86 4.06 -3.07 -0.25
C LEU A 86 3.35 -2.36 -1.40
N THR A 87 2.03 -2.33 -1.36
CA THR A 87 1.21 -1.55 -2.27
C THR A 87 0.62 -0.37 -1.51
N PHE A 88 0.88 0.83 -2.00
CA PHE A 88 0.28 2.07 -1.52
C PHE A 88 -0.81 2.48 -2.49
N GLN A 89 -2.02 2.70 -1.98
CA GLN A 89 -3.17 3.11 -2.75
C GLN A 89 -3.76 4.37 -2.12
N ALA A 90 -3.56 5.52 -2.75
CA ALA A 90 -4.11 6.80 -2.31
C ALA A 90 -5.39 7.09 -3.07
N GLU A 91 -6.40 7.62 -2.37
CA GLU A 91 -7.69 7.98 -2.93
C GLU A 91 -7.93 9.49 -2.80
N VAL A 92 -8.35 10.13 -3.90
CA VAL A 92 -9.02 11.42 -3.88
C VAL A 92 -10.49 11.22 -4.15
N LYS A 93 -11.35 11.81 -3.33
CA LYS A 93 -12.79 11.84 -3.55
C LYS A 93 -13.21 13.25 -4.00
N ASN A 94 -13.96 13.29 -5.08
CA ASN A 94 -14.56 14.49 -5.66
C ASN A 94 -16.08 14.44 -5.41
N TYR A 95 -16.69 15.57 -5.09
CA TYR A 95 -18.15 15.65 -5.03
C TYR A 95 -18.65 15.85 -6.47
N MET A 96 -19.44 14.90 -6.98
CA MET A 96 -19.99 15.00 -8.33
C MET A 96 -21.38 15.62 -8.24
N ALA A 97 -21.51 16.84 -8.74
CA ALA A 97 -22.78 17.56 -8.76
C ALA A 97 -23.61 17.23 -10.01
N ASP A 98 -22.97 17.00 -11.17
CA ASP A 98 -23.68 16.94 -12.44
C ASP A 98 -23.35 15.70 -13.32
N PRO A 99 -24.33 15.17 -14.07
CA PRO A 99 -24.14 13.98 -14.92
C PRO A 99 -23.25 14.22 -16.15
N ASP A 100 -23.10 15.45 -16.62
CA ASP A 100 -22.18 15.77 -17.74
C ASP A 100 -20.71 15.70 -17.33
N ASP A 101 -20.41 15.99 -16.06
CA ASP A 101 -19.07 15.85 -15.48
C ASP A 101 -18.60 14.38 -15.46
N LEU A 102 -19.53 13.44 -15.28
CA LEU A 102 -19.25 12.00 -15.34
C LEU A 102 -18.77 11.57 -16.73
N LEU A 103 -19.45 12.05 -17.77
CA LEU A 103 -19.13 11.71 -19.16
C LEU A 103 -17.78 12.29 -19.60
N HIS A 104 -17.43 13.48 -19.10
CA HIS A 104 -16.17 14.14 -19.46
C HIS A 104 -14.96 13.53 -18.76
N MET A 105 -15.11 13.11 -17.49
CA MET A 105 -14.09 12.33 -16.77
C MET A 105 -13.88 10.97 -17.45
N TYR A 106 -14.95 10.22 -17.69
CA TYR A 106 -14.88 8.88 -18.28
C TYR A 106 -14.12 8.85 -19.63
N LYS A 107 -14.34 9.85 -20.50
CA LYS A 107 -13.62 9.96 -21.78
C LYS A 107 -12.13 10.31 -21.63
N THR A 108 -11.77 11.09 -20.62
CA THR A 108 -10.39 11.48 -20.35
C THR A 108 -9.61 10.33 -19.69
N ASP A 109 -10.30 9.50 -18.91
CA ASP A 109 -9.72 8.38 -18.17
C ASP A 109 -9.44 7.17 -19.06
N LEU A 110 -10.31 6.89 -20.04
CA LEU A 110 -10.06 5.86 -21.05
C LEU A 110 -8.78 6.11 -21.83
N LYS A 111 -8.38 7.37 -22.06
CA LYS A 111 -7.09 7.69 -22.72
C LYS A 111 -5.88 7.40 -21.83
N ASN A 112 -6.02 7.44 -20.51
CA ASN A 112 -4.92 7.25 -19.56
C ASN A 112 -4.80 5.79 -19.07
N MET A 113 -5.90 5.02 -19.08
CA MET A 113 -5.94 3.62 -18.65
C MET A 113 -5.10 2.64 -19.49
N PHE A 114 -4.74 2.98 -20.73
CA PHE A 114 -4.00 2.09 -21.65
C PHE A 114 -2.47 2.19 -21.54
N LYS A 115 -1.92 2.98 -20.60
CA LYS A 115 -0.48 2.96 -20.33
C LYS A 115 -0.11 1.74 -19.49
N LEU A 116 0.61 0.80 -20.10
CA LEU A 116 1.10 -0.44 -19.47
C LEU A 116 2.01 -0.13 -18.28
N THR A 117 1.66 -0.66 -17.10
CA THR A 117 2.41 -0.51 -15.85
C THR A 117 3.63 -1.44 -15.78
N ILE A 118 4.81 -0.84 -15.64
CA ILE A 118 6.04 -1.50 -15.20
C ILE A 118 6.23 -1.23 -13.69
N ALA A 119 6.83 -2.16 -12.94
CA ALA A 119 7.14 -1.97 -11.52
C ALA A 119 7.85 -0.62 -11.28
N GLY A 120 7.38 0.14 -10.28
CA GLY A 120 7.84 1.51 -9.99
C GLY A 120 6.98 2.62 -10.59
N GLN A 121 6.09 2.33 -11.53
CA GLN A 121 5.15 3.32 -12.10
C GLN A 121 3.87 3.41 -11.27
N ILE A 122 3.33 4.63 -11.16
CA ILE A 122 2.06 4.92 -10.47
C ILE A 122 0.90 4.62 -11.43
N LYS A 123 -0.02 3.75 -11.00
CA LYS A 123 -1.26 3.43 -11.72
C LYS A 123 -2.38 4.34 -11.25
N LEU A 124 -3.04 5.03 -12.18
CA LEU A 124 -4.24 5.80 -11.90
C LEU A 124 -5.49 5.01 -12.32
N ASN A 125 -6.46 4.87 -11.41
CA ASN A 125 -7.77 4.28 -11.70
C ASN A 125 -8.85 5.26 -11.29
N HIS A 126 -9.91 5.38 -12.09
CA HIS A 126 -11.03 6.24 -11.80
C HIS A 126 -12.24 5.38 -11.46
N GLN A 127 -12.95 5.73 -10.39
CA GLN A 127 -14.10 5.00 -9.87
C GLN A 127 -15.20 5.98 -9.52
N LEU A 128 -16.17 6.19 -10.42
CA LEU A 128 -17.28 7.12 -10.24
C LEU A 128 -16.78 8.50 -9.76
N ASN A 129 -16.87 8.76 -8.46
CA ASN A 129 -16.50 10.01 -7.80
C ASN A 129 -15.11 10.00 -7.13
N SER A 130 -14.30 8.96 -7.31
CA SER A 130 -12.96 8.87 -6.76
C SER A 130 -11.90 8.55 -7.79
N VAL A 131 -10.68 9.02 -7.51
CA VAL A 131 -9.47 8.74 -8.28
C VAL A 131 -8.47 8.07 -7.36
N LEU A 132 -7.99 6.91 -7.79
CA LEU A 132 -7.07 6.05 -7.04
C LEU A 132 -5.70 6.08 -7.71
N ALA A 133 -4.66 6.46 -6.97
CA ALA A 133 -3.27 6.26 -7.38
C ALA A 133 -2.70 5.07 -6.62
N THR A 134 -2.11 4.11 -7.36
CA THR A 134 -1.55 2.90 -6.79
C THR A 134 -0.09 2.76 -7.20
N LYS A 135 0.81 2.53 -6.23
CA LYS A 135 2.21 2.22 -6.50
C LYS A 135 2.63 1.02 -5.66
N LYS A 136 3.44 0.14 -6.26
CA LYS A 136 3.96 -1.07 -5.63
C LYS A 136 5.47 -0.94 -5.42
N LEU A 137 5.93 -1.36 -4.26
CA LEU A 137 7.32 -1.40 -3.85
C LEU A 137 7.65 -2.80 -3.33
N ILE A 138 8.68 -3.43 -3.88
CA ILE A 138 9.21 -4.67 -3.33
C ILE A 138 10.21 -4.31 -2.25
N ILE A 139 9.98 -4.80 -1.04
CA ILE A 139 10.82 -4.56 0.14
C ILE A 139 11.38 -5.88 0.67
N ASP A 140 12.47 -5.76 1.42
CA ASP A 140 12.89 -6.78 2.36
C ASP A 140 12.33 -6.41 3.75
N VAL A 141 11.51 -7.26 4.35
CA VAL A 141 10.87 -6.97 5.63
C VAL A 141 11.88 -6.86 6.76
N ASP A 142 12.99 -7.59 6.69
CA ASP A 142 14.05 -7.55 7.71
C ASP A 142 14.78 -6.19 7.75
N ASP A 143 14.60 -5.34 6.74
CA ASP A 143 15.12 -3.97 6.74
C ASP A 143 14.30 -2.99 7.57
N TYR A 144 13.04 -3.31 7.85
CA TYR A 144 12.08 -2.41 8.48
C TYR A 144 11.63 -2.88 9.86
N ILE A 145 12.06 -4.07 10.30
CA ILE A 145 11.74 -4.62 11.61
C ILE A 145 13.00 -4.85 12.45
N LEU A 146 12.85 -4.84 13.78
CA LEU A 146 13.84 -5.32 14.76
C LEU A 146 15.24 -4.65 14.73
N LYS A 147 15.42 -3.53 14.02
CA LYS A 147 16.66 -2.72 14.00
C LYS A 147 16.55 -1.42 14.81
N GLY A 148 15.56 -1.35 15.70
CA GLY A 148 15.33 -0.22 16.61
C GLY A 148 14.91 1.07 15.90
N GLU A 149 15.45 2.20 16.35
CA GLU A 149 15.09 3.53 15.84
C GLU A 149 15.43 3.71 14.35
N THR A 150 16.51 3.07 13.88
CA THR A 150 16.96 3.15 12.49
C THR A 150 15.94 2.56 11.51
N SER A 151 15.35 1.39 11.83
CA SER A 151 14.31 0.79 10.98
C SER A 151 13.04 1.62 10.96
N SER A 152 12.63 2.18 12.10
CA SER A 152 11.40 2.97 12.20
C SER A 152 11.52 4.28 11.41
N LYS A 153 12.68 4.97 11.47
CA LYS A 153 12.96 6.15 10.64
C LYS A 153 12.96 5.82 9.15
N LYS A 154 13.63 4.75 8.73
CA LYS A 154 13.67 4.32 7.32
C LYS A 154 12.27 4.00 6.80
N LEU A 155 11.43 3.36 7.61
CA LEU A 155 10.04 3.07 7.27
C LEU A 155 9.24 4.36 7.10
N GLN A 156 9.37 5.29 8.05
CA GLN A 156 8.69 6.58 8.01
C GLN A 156 9.07 7.40 6.77
N GLU A 157 10.36 7.48 6.45
CA GLU A 157 10.87 8.16 5.25
C GLU A 157 10.30 7.52 3.98
N THR A 158 10.31 6.20 3.89
CA THR A 158 9.73 5.45 2.77
C THR A 158 8.24 5.76 2.60
N ILE A 159 7.48 5.71 3.69
CA ILE A 159 6.03 5.99 3.68
C ILE A 159 5.77 7.43 3.23
N GLN A 160 6.52 8.40 3.77
CA GLN A 160 6.34 9.82 3.43
C GLN A 160 6.68 10.10 1.97
N ALA A 161 7.79 9.55 1.47
CA ALA A 161 8.15 9.66 0.05
C ALA A 161 7.05 9.08 -0.84
N MET A 162 6.55 7.89 -0.48
CA MET A 162 5.47 7.22 -1.21
C MET A 162 4.16 8.02 -1.22
N ILE A 163 3.76 8.60 -0.08
CA ILE A 163 2.59 9.47 0.00
C ILE A 163 2.80 10.72 -0.85
N GLY A 164 3.98 11.35 -0.79
CA GLY A 164 4.32 12.53 -1.57
C GLY A 164 4.19 12.29 -3.07
N GLU A 165 4.77 11.21 -3.58
CA GLU A 165 4.68 10.85 -5.00
C GLU A 165 3.25 10.56 -5.45
N LEU A 166 2.49 9.79 -4.66
CA LEU A 166 1.08 9.51 -4.98
C LEU A 166 0.23 10.78 -4.95
N ARG A 167 0.51 11.67 -3.99
CA ARG A 167 -0.13 12.98 -3.89
C ARG A 167 0.15 13.81 -5.14
N GLU A 168 1.41 13.97 -5.54
CA GLU A 168 1.76 14.75 -6.74
C GLU A 168 0.98 14.30 -7.99
N GLN A 169 0.82 12.98 -8.17
CA GLN A 169 0.04 12.45 -9.29
C GLN A 169 -1.46 12.67 -9.17
N LEU A 170 -1.98 12.77 -7.94
CA LEU A 170 -3.41 12.97 -7.68
C LEU A 170 -3.82 14.45 -7.69
N VAL A 171 -2.88 15.38 -7.54
CA VAL A 171 -3.15 16.84 -7.48
C VAL A 171 -3.99 17.32 -8.67
N PRO A 172 -3.69 16.97 -9.94
CA PRO A 172 -4.47 17.43 -11.09
C PRO A 172 -5.93 16.98 -11.08
N TYR A 173 -6.26 15.94 -10.31
CA TYR A 173 -7.58 15.30 -10.29
C TYR A 173 -8.44 15.75 -9.13
N LYS A 174 -7.92 16.56 -8.20
CA LYS A 174 -8.72 17.15 -7.13
C LYS A 174 -9.52 18.31 -7.68
N LYS A 175 -10.85 18.18 -7.74
CA LYS A 175 -11.72 19.31 -8.02
C LYS A 175 -11.71 20.25 -6.81
N ALA A 176 -11.48 21.54 -7.04
CA ALA A 176 -11.71 22.57 -6.05
C ALA A 176 -13.23 22.60 -5.79
N ASN A 177 -13.62 22.32 -4.56
CA ASN A 177 -14.97 22.66 -4.09
C ASN A 177 -15.06 24.18 -3.91
#